data_AF-A0A399EG36-F1
#
_entry.id   AF-A0A399EG36-F1
#
_cell.length_a   1.000
_cell.length_b   1.000
_cell.length_c   1.000
_cell.angle_alpha   90.00
_cell.angle_beta   90.00
_cell.angle_gamma   90.00
#
_symmetry.space_group_name_H-M   'P 1'
#
loop_
_entity.id
_entity.type
_entity.pdbx_description
1 polymer ?
#
loop_
_entity_poly.entity_id
_entity_poly.type
_entity_poly.pdbx_seq_one_letter_code
_entity_poly.pdbx_strand_id
1 'polypeptide(L)'
;MRLRVQVDGRVERLEGGPFGRAVAEGVGVELVAAGDVRVVSSLVYERSPCAFVGGRSGERLLPSRCDDLAAANRLAVLSLGGSIVLGQGNADASLNLDEDNPRLQGQFLAPRGSVGAERPELSSARGVAFVLGSLAMGRWAPWGPWQLSLTYDPRLQRGGFLGGEGVLASGVLGVYLRLEGEQRAR
;
A
#
# COMPACT_ATOMS: atom_id res chain seq x y z
N MET A 1 7.20 -20.12 1.07
CA MET A 1 8.19 -19.69 2.09
C MET A 1 7.70 -18.42 2.76
N ARG A 2 7.96 -18.18 4.06
CA ARG A 2 7.58 -16.93 4.73
C ARG A 2 8.79 -16.30 5.42
N LEU A 3 8.99 -15.01 5.20
CA LEU A 3 10.00 -14.18 5.84
C LEU A 3 9.30 -13.10 6.66
N ARG A 4 9.69 -12.95 7.92
CA ARG A 4 9.25 -11.84 8.76
C ARG A 4 10.46 -11.05 9.23
N VAL A 5 10.39 -9.73 9.09
CA VAL A 5 11.40 -8.78 9.55
C VAL A 5 10.73 -7.87 10.56
N GLN A 6 11.31 -7.77 11.75
CA GLN A 6 10.86 -6.87 12.81
C GLN A 6 11.92 -5.80 13.09
N VAL A 7 11.48 -4.55 13.19
CA VAL A 7 12.32 -3.38 13.42
C VAL A 7 11.75 -2.60 14.61
N ASP A 8 12.52 -2.47 15.68
CA ASP A 8 12.09 -1.80 16.93
C ASP A 8 12.12 -0.25 16.83
N GLY A 9 12.12 0.28 15.60
CA GLY A 9 12.18 1.71 15.31
C GLY A 9 11.57 2.03 13.96
N ARG A 10 12.06 3.10 13.33
CA ARG A 10 11.64 3.52 11.99
C ARG A 10 12.45 2.81 10.90
N VAL A 11 11.81 2.54 9.78
CA VAL A 11 12.44 2.10 8.54
C VAL A 11 12.61 3.32 7.63
N GLU A 12 13.84 3.83 7.55
CA GLU A 12 14.15 5.03 6.78
C GLU A 12 13.95 4.85 5.28
N ARG A 13 14.15 3.61 4.80
CA ARG A 13 14.09 3.24 3.40
C ARG A 13 13.59 1.80 3.28
N LEU A 14 12.39 1.66 2.75
CA LEU A 14 11.85 0.42 2.22
C LEU A 14 11.84 0.53 0.70
N GLU A 15 12.66 -0.30 0.07
CA GLU A 15 12.84 -0.33 -1.38
C GLU A 15 12.67 -1.75 -1.92
N GLY A 16 11.86 -1.90 -2.97
CA GLY A 16 12.05 -2.98 -3.92
C GLY A 16 13.30 -2.62 -4.72
N GLY A 17 14.40 -3.34 -4.52
CA GLY A 17 15.71 -2.98 -5.09
C GLY A 17 15.70 -2.80 -6.63
N PRO A 18 16.80 -2.32 -7.23
CA PRO A 18 16.83 -1.99 -8.65
C PRO A 18 16.54 -3.21 -9.53
N PHE A 19 15.97 -2.96 -10.72
CA PHE A 19 15.67 -3.94 -11.79
C PHE A 19 14.45 -4.84 -11.60
N GLY A 20 13.29 -4.29 -11.21
CA GLY A 20 12.06 -5.09 -11.17
C GLY A 20 12.11 -6.21 -10.14
N ARG A 21 12.89 -6.01 -9.05
CA ARG A 21 12.88 -6.92 -7.91
C ARG A 21 11.53 -6.84 -7.26
N ALA A 22 10.91 -8.00 -7.18
CA ALA A 22 9.55 -8.17 -6.77
C ALA A 22 9.50 -9.26 -5.71
N VAL A 23 8.45 -9.28 -4.88
CA VAL A 23 8.23 -10.42 -4.00
C VAL A 23 8.02 -11.64 -4.89
N ALA A 24 8.87 -12.65 -4.74
CA ALA A 24 8.87 -13.83 -5.59
C ALA A 24 7.61 -14.69 -5.42
N GLU A 25 7.27 -15.47 -6.44
CA GLU A 25 6.09 -16.36 -6.39
C GLU A 25 6.14 -17.33 -5.21
N GLY A 26 5.02 -17.47 -4.49
CA GLY A 26 4.92 -18.35 -3.32
C GLY A 26 5.70 -17.87 -2.08
N VAL A 27 6.28 -16.66 -2.11
CA VAL A 27 6.93 -16.02 -0.96
C VAL A 27 5.98 -15.06 -0.27
N GLY A 28 5.92 -15.17 1.05
CA GLY A 28 5.31 -14.17 1.92
C GLY A 28 6.37 -13.36 2.65
N VAL A 29 6.32 -12.04 2.55
CA VAL A 29 7.18 -11.11 3.29
C VAL A 29 6.30 -10.27 4.21
N GLU A 30 6.66 -10.23 5.48
CA GLU A 30 6.03 -9.39 6.50
C GLU A 30 7.10 -8.47 7.11
N LEU A 31 6.94 -7.16 6.94
CA LEU A 31 7.74 -6.14 7.61
C LEU A 31 6.91 -5.53 8.73
N VAL A 32 7.44 -5.54 9.95
CA VAL A 32 6.82 -4.93 11.13
C VAL A 32 7.78 -3.91 11.72
N ALA A 33 7.42 -2.64 11.70
CA ALA A 33 8.17 -1.54 12.29
C ALA A 33 7.42 -0.94 13.48
N ALA A 34 8.13 -0.62 14.56
CA ALA A 34 7.55 0.10 15.69
C ALA A 34 7.21 1.56 15.33
N GLY A 35 8.05 2.20 14.51
CA GLY A 35 7.89 3.58 14.03
C GLY A 35 7.51 3.66 12.56
N ASP A 36 7.77 4.82 11.96
CA ASP A 36 7.43 5.10 10.56
C ASP A 36 8.14 4.16 9.58
N VAL A 37 7.49 3.89 8.45
CA VAL A 37 8.09 3.18 7.31
C VAL A 37 8.04 4.09 6.11
N ARG A 38 9.20 4.45 5.56
CA ARG A 38 9.28 5.23 4.32
C ARG A 38 9.52 4.33 3.13
N VAL A 39 8.59 4.33 2.19
CA VAL A 39 8.68 3.65 0.90
C VAL A 39 9.33 4.58 -0.11
N VAL A 40 10.45 4.16 -0.70
CA VAL A 40 11.24 4.98 -1.64
C VAL A 40 11.26 4.40 -3.06
N SER A 41 10.58 3.27 -3.28
CA SER A 41 10.36 2.71 -4.62
C SER A 41 9.10 1.84 -4.66
N SER A 42 8.66 1.49 -5.86
CA SER A 42 7.60 0.51 -6.09
C SER A 42 7.89 -0.80 -5.37
N LEU A 43 6.82 -1.36 -4.79
CA LEU A 43 6.81 -2.65 -4.14
C LEU A 43 5.87 -3.54 -4.94
N VAL A 44 6.43 -4.44 -5.76
CA VAL A 44 5.66 -5.24 -6.71
C VAL A 44 5.81 -6.73 -6.44
N TYR A 45 4.88 -7.53 -6.95
CA TYR A 45 4.95 -8.97 -7.03
C TYR A 45 5.55 -9.40 -8.36
N GLU A 46 6.38 -10.45 -8.33
CA GLU A 46 7.00 -11.00 -9.54
C GLU A 46 5.92 -11.43 -10.54
N ARG A 47 4.86 -12.03 -9.99
CA ARG A 47 3.65 -12.40 -10.69
C ARG A 47 2.48 -11.57 -10.17
N SER A 48 2.31 -10.38 -10.76
CA SER A 48 1.18 -9.52 -10.41
C SER A 48 -0.13 -10.19 -10.82
N PRO A 49 -1.11 -10.34 -9.90
CA PRO A 49 -2.40 -10.94 -10.20
C PRO A 49 -3.20 -10.13 -11.22
N CYS A 50 -2.88 -8.83 -11.34
CA CYS A 50 -3.53 -7.89 -12.23
C CYS A 50 -2.55 -7.37 -13.28
N ALA A 51 -2.89 -7.60 -14.55
CA ALA A 51 -2.15 -7.09 -15.71
C ALA A 51 -2.50 -5.62 -16.00
N PHE A 52 -3.71 -5.20 -15.62
CA PHE A 52 -4.18 -3.82 -15.73
C PHE A 52 -4.71 -3.34 -14.38
N VAL A 53 -4.08 -2.30 -13.83
CA VAL A 53 -4.66 -1.58 -12.71
C VAL A 53 -5.73 -0.64 -13.27
N GLY A 54 -6.96 -0.97 -12.95
CA GLY A 54 -8.12 -0.14 -13.20
C GLY A 54 -7.96 1.20 -12.48
N GLY A 55 -8.42 2.25 -13.13
CA GLY A 55 -8.39 3.61 -12.60
C GLY A 55 -9.73 4.27 -12.80
N ARG A 56 -9.71 5.60 -12.79
CA ARG A 56 -10.89 6.40 -13.07
C ARG A 56 -10.75 7.06 -14.44
N SER A 57 -11.75 6.88 -15.29
CA SER A 57 -11.87 7.60 -16.57
C SER A 57 -13.11 8.48 -16.49
N GLY A 58 -12.91 9.77 -16.18
CA GLY A 58 -13.99 10.71 -15.87
C GLY A 58 -14.75 10.31 -14.60
N GLU A 59 -16.05 10.06 -14.72
CA GLU A 59 -16.88 9.58 -13.60
C GLU A 59 -16.91 8.05 -13.50
N ARG A 60 -16.36 7.32 -14.48
CA ARG A 60 -16.42 5.87 -14.53
C ARG A 60 -15.21 5.25 -13.85
N LEU A 61 -15.48 4.38 -12.88
CA LEU A 61 -14.48 3.44 -12.37
C LEU A 61 -14.28 2.33 -13.40
N LEU A 62 -13.05 2.18 -13.87
CA LEU A 62 -12.65 1.06 -14.71
C LEU A 62 -12.14 -0.05 -13.78
N PRO A 63 -12.75 -1.25 -13.79
CA PRO A 63 -12.26 -2.35 -12.97
C PRO A 63 -10.87 -2.76 -13.44
N SER A 64 -10.09 -3.32 -12.52
CA SER A 64 -8.80 -3.91 -12.85
C SER A 64 -9.01 -5.22 -13.60
N ARG A 65 -8.09 -5.57 -14.50
CA ARG A 65 -8.09 -6.89 -15.16
C ARG A 65 -7.10 -7.78 -14.44
N CYS A 66 -7.64 -8.70 -13.67
CA CYS A 66 -6.87 -9.67 -12.91
C CYS A 66 -7.06 -11.06 -13.48
N ASP A 67 -6.04 -11.55 -14.16
CA ASP A 67 -6.06 -12.81 -14.88
C ASP A 67 -5.49 -13.95 -14.03
N ASP A 68 -4.65 -13.61 -13.05
CA ASP A 68 -3.99 -14.57 -12.15
C ASP A 68 -4.44 -14.36 -10.70
N LEU A 69 -5.66 -14.80 -10.40
CA LEU A 69 -6.20 -14.76 -9.03
C LEU A 69 -5.54 -15.80 -8.11
N ALA A 70 -4.71 -16.70 -8.65
CA ALA A 70 -4.02 -17.74 -7.91
C ALA A 70 -2.64 -17.28 -7.40
N ALA A 71 -2.19 -16.07 -7.76
CA ALA A 71 -0.92 -15.50 -7.32
C ALA A 71 -0.77 -15.60 -5.80
N ALA A 72 0.27 -16.32 -5.37
CA ALA A 72 0.49 -16.66 -3.96
C ALA A 72 1.42 -15.68 -3.23
N ASN A 73 1.99 -14.72 -3.95
CA ASN A 73 2.91 -13.70 -3.44
C ASN A 73 2.20 -12.87 -2.35
N ARG A 74 2.86 -12.65 -1.22
CA ARG A 74 2.28 -11.84 -0.13
C ARG A 74 3.30 -10.81 0.33
N LEU A 75 2.90 -9.55 0.37
CA LEU A 75 3.61 -8.50 1.09
C LEU A 75 2.70 -7.90 2.14
N ALA A 76 3.18 -7.80 3.37
CA ALA A 76 2.55 -7.04 4.45
C ALA A 76 3.58 -6.06 5.03
N VAL A 77 3.21 -4.79 5.12
CA VAL A 77 3.98 -3.72 5.76
C VAL A 77 3.14 -3.16 6.88
N LEU A 78 3.64 -3.33 8.11
CA LEU A 78 2.99 -2.89 9.33
C LEU A 78 3.85 -1.83 10.01
N SER A 79 3.27 -0.66 10.27
CA SER A 79 3.85 0.35 11.17
C SER A 79 2.98 0.43 12.42
N LEU A 80 3.46 -0.08 13.55
CA LEU A 80 2.65 -0.26 14.77
C LEU A 80 2.29 1.07 15.45
N GLY A 81 3.26 1.98 15.53
CA GLY A 81 3.10 3.29 16.17
C GLY A 81 3.19 4.47 15.21
N GLY A 82 3.64 4.26 13.98
CA GLY A 82 3.92 5.32 13.00
C GLY A 82 3.03 5.27 11.77
N SER A 83 3.47 5.99 10.75
CA SER A 83 2.86 6.04 9.42
C SER A 83 3.67 5.26 8.40
N ILE A 84 3.01 4.83 7.32
CA ILE A 84 3.67 4.33 6.11
C ILE A 84 3.63 5.46 5.08
N VAL A 85 4.78 6.02 4.73
CA VAL A 85 4.87 7.20 3.88
C VAL A 85 5.57 6.91 2.56
N LEU A 86 5.08 7.47 1.47
CA LEU A 86 5.79 7.49 0.20
C LEU A 86 6.76 8.67 0.24
N GLY A 87 8.06 8.37 0.15
CA GLY A 87 9.12 9.36 0.31
C GLY A 87 9.00 10.49 -0.71
N GLN A 88 8.95 11.73 -0.24
CA GLN A 88 8.82 12.91 -1.10
C GLN A 88 9.25 14.19 -0.34
N GLY A 89 9.79 15.16 -1.06
CA GLY A 89 10.14 16.47 -0.51
C GLY A 89 11.31 16.46 0.48
N ASN A 90 12.17 15.44 0.43
CA ASN A 90 13.38 15.34 1.24
C ASN A 90 14.60 15.94 0.52
N ALA A 91 15.51 16.54 1.30
CA ALA A 91 16.77 17.09 0.77
C ALA A 91 17.72 15.99 0.27
N ASP A 92 17.73 14.84 0.95
CA ASP A 92 18.39 13.63 0.46
C ASP A 92 17.50 12.98 -0.60
N ALA A 93 17.96 13.00 -1.85
CA ALA A 93 17.24 12.43 -2.99
C ALA A 93 16.95 10.93 -2.81
N SER A 94 17.78 10.21 -2.06
CA SER A 94 17.63 8.77 -1.84
C SER A 94 16.50 8.40 -0.87
N LEU A 95 15.94 9.41 -0.19
CA LEU A 95 14.72 9.28 0.62
C LEU A 95 13.46 9.67 -0.16
N ASN A 96 13.59 10.06 -1.42
CA ASN A 96 12.46 10.38 -2.27
C ASN A 96 12.17 9.20 -3.21
N LEU A 97 10.90 9.03 -3.52
CA LEU A 97 10.43 8.04 -4.46
C LEU A 97 10.78 8.50 -5.89
N ASP A 98 11.59 7.71 -6.57
CA ASP A 98 12.21 8.03 -7.87
C ASP A 98 11.31 7.67 -9.07
N GLU A 99 10.00 7.79 -8.92
CA GLU A 99 9.04 7.53 -9.99
C GLU A 99 7.76 8.36 -9.87
N ASP A 100 7.15 8.66 -11.02
CA ASP A 100 5.91 9.42 -11.06
C ASP A 100 4.67 8.56 -10.82
N ASN A 101 4.77 7.24 -11.03
CA ASN A 101 3.63 6.33 -11.03
C ASN A 101 3.92 5.06 -10.20
N PRO A 102 4.16 5.18 -8.88
CA PRO A 102 4.52 4.04 -8.05
C PRO A 102 3.43 2.97 -8.00
N ARG A 103 3.88 1.72 -7.92
CA ARG A 103 3.04 0.54 -7.73
C ARG A 103 3.31 -0.06 -6.36
N LEU A 104 2.28 -0.10 -5.54
CA LEU A 104 2.31 -0.65 -4.19
C LEU A 104 1.41 -1.88 -4.13
N GLN A 105 2.02 -3.05 -4.20
CA GLN A 105 1.35 -4.35 -4.19
C GLN A 105 1.58 -5.02 -2.85
N GLY A 106 0.53 -5.10 -2.03
CA GLY A 106 0.66 -5.55 -0.65
C GLY A 106 -0.45 -5.09 0.25
N GLN A 107 -0.28 -5.41 1.53
CA GLN A 107 -1.11 -4.93 2.61
C GLN A 107 -0.32 -3.91 3.41
N PHE A 108 -0.87 -2.71 3.58
CA PHE A 108 -0.22 -1.61 4.29
C PHE A 108 -1.10 -1.23 5.47
N LEU A 109 -0.59 -1.47 6.67
CA LEU A 109 -1.34 -1.30 7.91
C LEU A 109 -0.59 -0.35 8.86
N ALA A 110 -1.22 0.78 9.16
CA ALA A 110 -0.74 1.81 10.09
C ALA A 110 -1.85 2.16 11.10
N PRO A 111 -2.15 1.28 12.07
CA PRO A 111 -3.36 1.38 12.89
C PRO A 111 -3.38 2.63 13.79
N ARG A 112 -2.20 3.20 14.12
CA ARG A 112 -2.07 4.45 14.89
C ARG A 112 -1.60 5.63 14.04
N GLY A 113 -1.26 5.40 12.78
CA GLY A 113 -0.75 6.40 11.86
C GLY A 113 -1.61 6.50 10.61
N SER A 114 -0.94 6.83 9.52
CA SER A 114 -1.54 7.03 8.21
C SER A 114 -0.78 6.29 7.12
N VAL A 115 -1.40 6.14 5.96
CA VAL A 115 -0.72 5.72 4.73
C VAL A 115 -0.92 6.81 3.67
N GLY A 116 0.16 7.38 3.14
CA GLY A 116 0.09 8.50 2.20
C GLY A 116 1.44 9.06 1.81
N ALA A 117 1.46 10.26 1.23
CA ALA A 117 2.70 10.91 0.82
C ALA A 117 3.41 11.59 2.00
N GLU A 118 4.74 11.59 1.96
CA GLU A 118 5.56 12.42 2.84
C GLU A 118 5.57 13.86 2.31
N ARG A 119 5.33 14.85 3.18
CA ARG A 119 5.37 16.29 2.83
C ARG A 119 4.58 16.64 1.56
N PRO A 120 3.28 16.29 1.51
CA PRO A 120 2.42 16.49 0.33
C PRO A 120 2.36 17.95 -0.16
N GLU A 121 2.64 18.90 0.72
CA GLU A 121 2.63 20.34 0.47
C GLU A 121 3.84 20.86 -0.32
N LEU A 122 4.93 20.09 -0.41
CA LEU A 122 6.21 20.57 -0.98
C LEU A 122 6.41 20.24 -2.46
N SER A 123 5.44 19.61 -3.12
CA SER A 123 5.62 19.09 -4.47
C SER A 123 4.56 19.56 -5.45
N SER A 124 4.98 19.77 -6.70
CA SER A 124 4.06 19.82 -7.84
C SER A 124 3.33 18.49 -8.00
N ALA A 125 2.14 18.53 -8.62
CA ALA A 125 1.39 17.33 -8.97
C ALA A 125 2.28 16.32 -9.73
N ARG A 126 2.19 15.05 -9.32
CA ARG A 126 2.83 13.89 -9.95
C ARG A 126 1.77 13.04 -10.65
N GLY A 127 2.14 11.82 -11.05
CA GLY A 127 1.24 10.85 -11.65
C GLY A 127 0.33 10.16 -10.62
N VAL A 128 0.16 8.85 -10.80
CA VAL A 128 -0.81 8.04 -10.05
C VAL A 128 -0.08 7.02 -9.19
N ALA A 129 -0.38 6.99 -7.89
CA ALA A 129 0.04 5.92 -7.00
C ALA A 129 -0.97 4.77 -7.09
N PHE A 130 -0.53 3.64 -7.67
CA PHE A 130 -1.34 2.46 -7.87
C PHE A 130 -1.20 1.50 -6.70
N VAL A 131 -2.28 1.25 -5.98
CA VAL A 131 -2.29 0.29 -4.88
C VAL A 131 -3.05 -0.96 -5.28
N LEU A 132 -2.40 -2.11 -5.18
CA LEU A 132 -2.99 -3.44 -5.34
C LEU A 132 -2.95 -4.15 -3.99
N GLY A 133 -4.11 -4.32 -3.38
CA GLY A 133 -4.26 -4.92 -2.06
C GLY A 133 -5.01 -3.99 -1.13
N SER A 134 -4.59 -3.90 0.12
CA SER A 134 -5.35 -3.23 1.17
C SER A 134 -4.55 -2.14 1.86
N LEU A 135 -5.22 -1.04 2.13
CA LEU A 135 -4.77 0.02 3.03
C LEU A 135 -5.64 0.00 4.27
N ALA A 136 -5.02 0.03 5.45
CA ALA A 136 -5.70 0.18 6.73
C ALA A 136 -4.92 1.17 7.59
N MET A 137 -5.60 2.20 8.07
CA MET A 137 -4.96 3.33 8.73
C MET A 137 -5.84 3.88 9.85
N GLY A 138 -5.20 4.36 10.92
CA GLY A 138 -5.89 5.03 12.03
C GLY A 138 -6.28 6.47 11.71
N ARG A 139 -5.57 7.10 10.76
CA ARG A 139 -5.84 8.45 10.27
C ARG A 139 -5.68 8.51 8.76
N TRP A 140 -6.57 9.23 8.10
CA TRP A 140 -6.42 9.57 6.68
C TRP A 140 -5.22 10.50 6.48
N ALA A 141 -4.48 10.31 5.38
CA ALA A 141 -3.41 11.21 4.97
C ALA A 141 -3.57 11.66 3.51
N PRO A 142 -3.02 12.83 3.16
CA PRO A 142 -2.95 13.27 1.77
C PRO A 142 -2.04 12.34 0.95
N TRP A 143 -2.42 12.10 -0.30
CA TRP A 143 -1.61 11.36 -1.27
C TRP A 143 -0.92 12.27 -2.28
N GLY A 144 -1.25 13.57 -2.27
CA GLY A 144 -0.55 14.58 -3.05
C GLY A 144 0.96 14.47 -2.82
N PRO A 145 1.80 14.50 -3.86
CA PRO A 145 1.48 14.95 -5.22
C PRO A 145 0.78 13.92 -6.11
N TRP A 146 0.63 12.67 -5.68
CA TRP A 146 0.01 11.62 -6.47
C TRP A 146 -1.52 11.59 -6.31
N GLN A 147 -2.19 11.16 -7.38
CA GLN A 147 -3.55 10.66 -7.26
C GLN A 147 -3.51 9.20 -6.79
N LEU A 148 -4.28 8.86 -5.75
CA LEU A 148 -4.42 7.48 -5.31
C LEU A 148 -5.36 6.72 -6.24
N SER A 149 -4.89 5.62 -6.83
CA SER A 149 -5.71 4.67 -7.58
C SER A 149 -5.67 3.30 -6.90
N LEU A 150 -6.81 2.89 -6.37
CA LEU A 150 -6.99 1.58 -5.77
C LEU A 150 -7.39 0.60 -6.87
N THR A 151 -6.58 -0.44 -7.05
CA THR A 151 -6.98 -1.59 -7.84
C THR A 151 -8.17 -2.22 -7.15
N TYR A 152 -9.23 -2.49 -7.91
CA TYR A 152 -10.37 -3.26 -7.45
C TYR A 152 -10.71 -4.35 -8.47
N ASP A 153 -10.80 -5.59 -8.01
CA ASP A 153 -11.50 -6.67 -8.69
C ASP A 153 -12.36 -7.42 -7.65
N PRO A 154 -13.69 -7.46 -7.82
CA PRO A 154 -14.61 -8.09 -6.87
C PRO A 154 -14.30 -9.56 -6.61
N ARG A 155 -13.63 -10.25 -7.54
CA ARG A 155 -13.23 -11.65 -7.38
C ARG A 155 -12.14 -11.82 -6.34
N LEU A 156 -11.34 -10.78 -6.09
CA LEU A 156 -10.28 -10.83 -5.10
C LEU A 156 -10.79 -10.67 -3.65
N GLN A 157 -12.04 -10.21 -3.43
CA GLN A 157 -12.61 -10.00 -2.09
C GLN A 157 -13.09 -11.29 -1.38
N ARG A 158 -13.17 -12.43 -2.07
CA ARG A 158 -13.76 -13.66 -1.52
C ARG A 158 -12.85 -14.42 -0.53
N GLY A 159 -11.63 -13.95 -0.25
CA GLY A 159 -10.65 -14.59 0.64
C GLY A 159 -10.51 -13.91 2.02
N GLY A 160 -11.54 -14.00 2.86
CA GLY A 160 -11.72 -13.23 4.09
C GLY A 160 -10.58 -13.23 5.15
N PHE A 161 -10.63 -12.20 6.01
CA PHE A 161 -9.60 -11.67 6.90
C PHE A 161 -9.23 -12.50 8.15
N LEU A 162 -9.92 -13.60 8.48
CA LEU A 162 -9.72 -14.31 9.76
C LEU A 162 -9.79 -15.84 9.61
N GLY A 163 -8.80 -16.41 8.92
CA GLY A 163 -8.54 -17.85 8.91
C GLY A 163 -9.05 -18.55 7.64
N GLY A 164 -8.11 -18.88 6.76
CA GLY A 164 -8.37 -19.64 5.53
C GLY A 164 -7.58 -19.06 4.36
N GLU A 165 -6.94 -19.91 3.58
CA GLU A 165 -6.11 -19.55 2.44
C GLU A 165 -6.91 -18.79 1.36
N GLY A 166 -6.31 -17.71 0.82
CA GLY A 166 -6.87 -16.96 -0.32
C GLY A 166 -6.60 -15.46 -0.18
N VAL A 167 -5.61 -14.95 -0.91
CA VAL A 167 -5.06 -13.59 -0.78
C VAL A 167 -5.69 -12.66 -1.83
N LEU A 168 -5.68 -11.37 -1.50
CA LEU A 168 -5.89 -10.17 -2.33
C LEU A 168 -7.20 -9.43 -2.11
N ALA A 169 -7.66 -9.19 -0.88
CA ALA A 169 -8.74 -8.22 -0.67
C ALA A 169 -8.31 -6.82 -1.17
N SER A 170 -8.69 -6.50 -2.40
CA SER A 170 -8.51 -5.19 -3.00
C SER A 170 -9.63 -4.31 -2.49
N GLY A 171 -9.30 -3.41 -1.59
CA GLY A 171 -10.26 -2.58 -0.88
C GLY A 171 -9.53 -1.75 0.14
N VAL A 172 -9.88 -0.48 0.21
CA VAL A 172 -9.66 0.29 1.44
C VAL A 172 -10.49 -0.44 2.50
N LEU A 173 -9.83 -1.33 3.25
CA LEU A 173 -10.32 -1.73 4.55
C LEU A 173 -10.00 -0.56 5.48
N GLY A 174 -10.60 0.60 5.16
CA GLY A 174 -11.02 1.52 6.17
C GLY A 174 -12.05 0.75 6.99
N VAL A 175 -11.58 0.05 8.02
CA VAL A 175 -12.38 -0.12 9.22
C VAL A 175 -12.55 1.29 9.79
N TYR A 176 -13.39 2.07 9.12
CA TYR A 176 -14.25 3.12 9.64
C TYR A 176 -15.46 2.47 10.36
N LEU A 177 -15.38 1.19 10.70
CA LEU A 177 -16.30 0.55 11.61
C LEU A 177 -15.75 0.74 13.01
N ARG A 178 -16.35 1.72 13.72
CA ARG A 178 -16.20 2.03 15.15
C ARG A 178 -15.25 3.17 15.50
N LEU A 179 -15.57 4.40 15.09
CA LEU A 179 -15.38 5.61 15.93
C LEU A 179 -16.24 6.82 15.47
N GLU A 180 -16.96 6.78 14.34
CA GLU A 180 -18.00 7.80 14.05
C GLU A 180 -19.32 7.55 14.82
N GLY A 181 -19.41 6.46 15.59
CA GLY A 181 -20.48 6.24 16.57
C GLY A 181 -20.32 7.03 17.88
N GLU A 182 -19.18 7.68 18.11
CA GLU A 182 -18.93 8.47 19.34
C GLU A 182 -18.72 9.98 19.08
N GLN A 183 -18.74 10.44 17.82
CA GLN A 183 -18.62 11.86 17.48
C GLN A 183 -19.97 12.47 17.03
N ARG A 184 -21.07 12.03 17.65
CA ARG A 184 -22.28 12.84 17.81
C ARG A 184 -22.77 12.78 19.25
N ALA A 185 -22.19 13.63 20.10
CA ALA A 185 -22.88 14.18 21.25
C ALA A 185 -22.18 15.46 21.76
N ARG A 186 -22.81 16.60 21.40
CA ARG A 186 -22.72 17.95 21.97
C ARG A 186 -21.58 18.84 21.49
#